data_AF-A0AAW1TWA4-F1
#
_entry.id   AF-A0AAW1TWA4-F1
#
_cell.length_a   1.000
_cell.length_b   1.000
_cell.length_c   1.000
_cell.angle_alpha   90.00
_cell.angle_beta   90.00
_cell.angle_gamma   90.00
#
_symmetry.space_group_name_H-M   'P 1'
#
loop_
_entity.id
_entity.type
_entity.pdbx_description
1 polymer ?
#
loop_
_entity_poly.entity_id
_entity_poly.type
_entity_poly.pdbx_seq_one_letter_code
_entity_poly.pdbx_strand_id
1 'polypeptide(L)'
;MFIRRTLAVLTIVVYAQAVELPQYIKDLRCSPKKDFKNCFITNGNKIIPQIAKGLPELHVPKLNPLELPFLQLISTPTLNLNLSSLKIHGLEDMIIKDVRLLENFGGVSLKLGGKNMTVEGNYNIDGKVLILPIRGNGHFSIYLKNGIYSPTVTTELQEKNGKKHYKSTGSKLNYSLEKITFDLENLFDGNEQLGDEMNKFLNENWDVLAKDFGPGIANIVSALHRRIFDEFTSEIPISDLLLN
;
A
#
# COMPACT_ATOMS: atom_id res chain seq x y z
N MET A 1 39.45 -20.91 -59.25
CA MET A 1 38.21 -20.18 -58.90
C MET A 1 38.10 -20.15 -57.37
N PHE A 2 38.56 -19.07 -56.74
CA PHE A 2 38.59 -18.92 -55.28
C PHE A 2 37.28 -18.25 -54.81
N ILE A 3 36.47 -18.96 -54.04
CA ILE A 3 35.24 -18.40 -53.45
C ILE A 3 35.56 -18.00 -52.00
N ARG A 4 35.73 -16.68 -51.79
CA ARG A 4 35.79 -16.07 -50.45
C ARG A 4 34.39 -16.11 -49.82
N ARG A 5 34.23 -16.84 -48.71
CA ARG A 5 33.04 -16.77 -47.85
C ARG A 5 33.27 -15.70 -46.79
N THR A 6 32.58 -14.57 -46.90
CA THR A 6 32.55 -13.54 -45.86
C THR A 6 31.35 -13.82 -44.95
N LEU A 7 31.60 -14.23 -43.70
CA LEU A 7 30.57 -14.32 -42.67
C LEU A 7 30.31 -12.91 -42.12
N ALA A 8 29.11 -12.37 -42.32
CA ALA A 8 28.65 -11.17 -41.63
C ALA A 8 28.01 -11.61 -40.30
N VAL A 9 28.65 -11.27 -39.17
CA VAL A 9 28.10 -11.47 -37.83
C VAL A 9 27.22 -10.27 -37.51
N LEU A 10 25.90 -10.48 -37.48
CA LEU A 10 24.93 -9.48 -37.06
C LEU A 10 24.87 -9.48 -35.51
N THR A 11 25.61 -8.59 -34.86
CA THR A 11 25.48 -8.36 -33.41
C THR A 11 24.16 -7.64 -33.14
N ILE A 12 23.17 -8.37 -32.62
CA ILE A 12 21.95 -7.80 -32.06
C ILE A 12 22.35 -7.10 -30.75
N VAL A 13 22.50 -5.78 -30.80
CA VAL A 13 22.65 -4.96 -29.60
C VAL A 13 21.27 -4.83 -28.98
N VAL A 14 20.99 -5.64 -27.95
CA VAL A 14 19.80 -5.47 -27.11
C VAL A 14 20.04 -4.23 -26.26
N TYR A 15 19.52 -3.08 -26.70
CA TYR A 15 19.43 -1.90 -25.84
C TYR A 15 18.39 -2.18 -24.76
N ALA A 16 18.83 -2.39 -23.53
CA ALA A 16 17.95 -2.31 -22.37
C ALA A 16 17.47 -0.87 -22.26
N GLN A 17 16.25 -0.58 -22.73
CA GLN A 17 15.62 0.71 -22.49
C GLN A 17 15.28 0.80 -21.01
N ALA A 18 15.84 1.80 -20.33
CA ALA A 18 15.45 2.12 -18.97
C ALA A 18 13.98 2.57 -18.98
N VAL A 19 13.18 2.08 -18.03
CA VAL A 19 11.80 2.55 -17.89
C VAL A 19 11.83 4.03 -17.52
N GLU A 20 11.22 4.86 -18.36
CA GLU A 20 11.15 6.29 -18.12
C GLU A 20 9.89 6.66 -17.33
N LEU A 21 10.06 7.53 -16.33
CA LEU A 21 8.93 8.16 -15.66
C LEU A 21 8.06 8.92 -16.67
N PRO A 22 6.71 8.82 -16.56
CA PRO A 22 5.82 9.67 -17.34
C PRO A 22 6.12 11.16 -17.12
N GLN A 23 5.95 11.97 -18.17
CA GLN A 23 6.35 13.38 -18.15
C GLN A 23 5.68 14.17 -17.01
N TYR A 24 4.39 13.90 -16.76
CA TYR A 24 3.66 14.56 -15.67
C TYR A 24 4.20 14.23 -14.27
N ILE A 25 4.95 13.13 -14.09
CA ILE A 25 5.69 12.82 -12.86
C ILE A 25 7.03 13.55 -12.84
N LYS A 26 7.75 13.55 -13.97
CA LYS A 26 9.04 14.23 -14.12
C LYS A 26 8.96 15.74 -13.84
N ASP A 27 7.87 16.39 -14.25
CA ASP A 27 7.63 17.82 -14.07
C ASP A 27 7.36 18.21 -12.61
N LEU A 28 7.05 17.23 -11.76
CA LEU A 28 6.65 17.41 -10.37
C LEU A 28 7.72 17.00 -9.35
N ARG A 29 8.93 16.68 -9.82
CA ARG A 29 10.07 16.28 -8.99
C ARG A 29 10.53 17.40 -8.07
N CYS A 30 11.05 17.01 -6.91
CA CYS A 30 11.50 17.93 -5.88
C CYS A 30 13.00 17.79 -5.62
N SER A 31 13.67 18.89 -5.27
CA SER A 31 15.07 18.86 -4.83
C SER A 31 15.15 18.59 -3.34
N PRO A 32 15.96 17.63 -2.87
CA PRO A 32 16.15 17.37 -1.44
C PRO A 32 16.89 18.52 -0.74
N LYS A 33 17.60 19.38 -1.49
CA LYS A 33 18.40 20.49 -0.94
C LYS A 33 17.62 21.79 -0.78
N LYS A 34 16.46 21.92 -1.44
CA LYS A 34 15.72 23.18 -1.50
C LYS A 34 14.23 22.93 -1.37
N ASP A 35 13.67 23.32 -0.23
CA ASP A 35 12.22 23.34 0.02
C ASP A 35 11.51 22.01 -0.28
N PHE A 36 12.20 20.89 -0.01
CA PHE A 36 11.72 19.56 -0.35
C PHE A 36 10.32 19.28 0.21
N LYS A 37 10.08 19.64 1.47
CA LYS A 37 8.82 19.39 2.16
C LYS A 37 7.65 20.07 1.46
N ASN A 38 7.70 21.37 1.21
CA ASN A 38 6.59 22.09 0.58
C ASN A 38 6.40 21.67 -0.87
N CYS A 39 7.49 21.46 -1.61
CA CYS A 39 7.44 20.92 -2.97
C CYS A 39 6.73 19.56 -2.99
N PHE A 40 7.15 18.61 -2.15
CA PHE A 40 6.63 17.25 -2.14
C PHE A 40 5.17 17.20 -1.71
N ILE A 41 4.79 17.97 -0.68
CA ILE A 41 3.38 18.09 -0.26
C ILE A 41 2.54 18.66 -1.40
N THR A 42 2.98 19.75 -2.03
CA THR A 42 2.21 20.43 -3.09
C THR A 42 2.08 19.57 -4.34
N ASN A 43 3.20 19.01 -4.81
CA ASN A 43 3.25 18.24 -6.05
C ASN A 43 2.71 16.82 -5.86
N GLY A 44 2.99 16.18 -4.73
CA GLY A 44 2.45 14.87 -4.38
C GLY A 44 0.92 14.87 -4.34
N ASN A 45 0.31 15.89 -3.73
CA ASN A 45 -1.15 16.01 -3.72
C ASN A 45 -1.78 16.26 -5.11
N LYS A 46 -1.03 16.81 -6.08
CA LYS A 46 -1.50 16.93 -7.47
C LYS A 46 -1.49 15.60 -8.21
N ILE A 47 -0.56 14.70 -7.85
CA ILE A 47 -0.29 13.49 -8.63
C ILE A 47 -0.94 12.24 -8.06
N ILE A 48 -1.28 12.20 -6.76
CA ILE A 48 -1.95 11.06 -6.12
C ILE A 48 -3.16 10.57 -6.94
N PRO A 49 -4.09 11.42 -7.42
CA PRO A 49 -5.22 10.94 -8.22
C PRO A 49 -4.83 10.28 -9.54
N GLN A 50 -3.65 10.62 -10.10
CA GLN A 50 -3.13 9.98 -11.31
C GLN A 50 -2.43 8.66 -10.98
N ILE A 51 -1.58 8.64 -9.94
CA ILE A 51 -0.91 7.40 -9.48
C ILE A 51 -1.96 6.37 -9.03
N ALA A 52 -3.07 6.79 -8.43
CA ALA A 52 -4.12 5.89 -7.98
C ALA A 52 -4.82 5.13 -9.11
N LYS A 53 -4.71 5.59 -10.35
CA LYS A 53 -5.17 4.85 -11.54
C LYS A 53 -4.28 3.65 -11.88
N GLY A 54 -3.10 3.55 -11.26
CA GLY A 54 -2.07 2.57 -11.54
C GLY A 54 -1.05 3.07 -12.58
N LEU A 55 0.16 2.56 -12.50
CA LEU A 55 1.25 2.74 -13.47
C LEU A 55 1.81 1.34 -13.80
N PRO A 56 1.12 0.57 -14.67
CA PRO A 56 1.51 -0.81 -14.96
C PRO A 56 2.95 -0.94 -15.46
N GLU A 57 3.43 0.04 -16.22
CA GLU A 57 4.80 0.12 -16.71
C GLU A 57 5.85 0.26 -15.60
N LEU A 58 5.43 0.68 -14.41
CA LEU A 58 6.24 0.82 -13.20
C LEU A 58 5.79 -0.13 -12.08
N HIS A 59 4.99 -1.15 -12.43
CA HIS A 59 4.45 -2.15 -11.52
C HIS A 59 3.61 -1.55 -10.36
N VAL A 60 3.12 -0.32 -10.50
CA VAL A 60 2.22 0.27 -9.51
C VAL A 60 0.80 -0.19 -9.81
N PRO A 61 0.16 -0.97 -8.93
CA PRO A 61 -1.20 -1.44 -9.18
C PRO A 61 -2.19 -0.27 -9.13
N LYS A 62 -3.39 -0.50 -9.64
CA LYS A 62 -4.53 0.40 -9.37
C LYS A 62 -4.73 0.49 -7.86
N LEU A 63 -4.87 1.71 -7.33
CA LEU A 63 -5.07 1.92 -5.90
C LEU A 63 -6.54 2.17 -5.54
N ASN A 64 -7.44 2.24 -6.54
CA ASN A 64 -8.87 2.41 -6.29
C ASN A 64 -9.80 1.66 -7.29
N PRO A 65 -10.42 0.55 -6.88
CA PRO A 65 -10.02 -0.21 -5.70
C PRO A 65 -8.61 -0.75 -5.87
N LEU A 66 -7.87 -0.83 -4.77
CA LEU A 66 -6.72 -1.73 -4.67
C LEU A 66 -7.27 -3.12 -4.40
N GLU A 67 -7.05 -4.03 -5.34
CA GLU A 67 -7.53 -5.41 -5.26
C GLU A 67 -6.43 -6.33 -4.76
N LEU A 68 -6.74 -7.12 -3.72
CA LEU A 68 -5.81 -8.10 -3.16
C LEU A 68 -6.48 -9.48 -3.14
N PRO A 69 -5.94 -10.49 -3.84
CA PRO A 69 -6.60 -11.78 -3.98
C PRO A 69 -6.73 -12.52 -2.64
N PHE A 70 -5.71 -12.40 -1.79
CA PHE A 70 -5.69 -13.02 -0.47
C PHE A 70 -4.92 -12.14 0.51
N LEU A 71 -5.49 -11.96 1.70
CA LEU A 71 -4.80 -11.36 2.83
C LEU A 71 -4.75 -12.39 3.95
N GLN A 72 -3.56 -12.54 4.51
CA GLN A 72 -3.17 -13.44 5.59
C GLN A 72 -4.26 -13.82 6.61
N LEU A 73 -4.23 -15.09 7.04
CA LEU A 73 -4.93 -15.60 8.22
C LEU A 73 -4.51 -14.83 9.48
N ILE A 74 -5.43 -14.12 10.13
CA ILE A 74 -5.24 -13.80 11.56
C ILE A 74 -5.62 -15.05 12.32
N SER A 75 -4.61 -15.80 12.77
CA SER A 75 -4.78 -16.97 13.62
C SER A 75 -4.13 -16.68 14.97
N THR A 76 -4.98 -16.47 15.97
CA THR A 76 -4.61 -16.41 17.37
C THR A 76 -5.15 -17.66 18.07
N PRO A 77 -4.73 -17.96 19.31
CA PRO A 77 -5.32 -19.06 20.08
C PRO A 77 -6.83 -18.97 20.27
N THR A 78 -7.42 -17.78 20.10
CA THR A 78 -8.84 -17.52 20.35
C THR A 78 -9.63 -17.16 19.10
N LEU A 79 -8.98 -16.83 17.98
CA LEU A 79 -9.65 -16.36 16.77
C LEU A 79 -8.93 -16.85 15.52
N ASN A 80 -9.67 -17.44 14.61
CA ASN A 80 -9.26 -17.68 13.23
C ASN A 80 -10.08 -16.78 12.30
N LEU A 81 -9.42 -15.93 11.54
CA LEU A 81 -10.03 -15.05 10.55
C LEU A 81 -9.28 -15.15 9.23
N ASN A 82 -10.02 -15.50 8.17
CA ASN A 82 -9.55 -15.56 6.81
C ASN A 82 -10.21 -14.46 5.99
N LEU A 83 -9.41 -13.72 5.23
CA LEU A 83 -9.87 -12.64 4.36
C LEU A 83 -9.44 -12.91 2.92
N SER A 84 -10.33 -12.69 1.96
CA SER A 84 -10.03 -12.94 0.55
C SER A 84 -10.80 -11.99 -0.36
N SER A 85 -10.33 -11.86 -1.60
CA SER A 85 -10.94 -11.00 -2.62
C SER A 85 -11.15 -9.56 -2.12
N LEU A 86 -10.12 -9.01 -1.45
CA LEU A 86 -10.22 -7.70 -0.84
C LEU A 86 -10.23 -6.60 -1.88
N LYS A 87 -11.05 -5.58 -1.63
CA LYS A 87 -11.06 -4.32 -2.36
C LYS A 87 -10.94 -3.19 -1.36
N ILE A 88 -9.94 -2.34 -1.56
CA ILE A 88 -9.70 -1.16 -0.73
C ILE A 88 -9.99 0.09 -1.57
N HIS A 89 -10.93 0.90 -1.10
CA HIS A 89 -11.37 2.13 -1.77
C HIS A 89 -10.95 3.38 -0.99
N GLY A 90 -10.78 4.51 -1.68
CA GLY A 90 -10.51 5.82 -1.08
C GLY A 90 -9.02 6.18 -0.94
N LEU A 91 -8.10 5.38 -1.50
CA LEU A 91 -6.66 5.70 -1.51
C LEU A 91 -6.32 6.89 -2.43
N GLU A 92 -7.13 7.11 -3.46
CA GLU A 92 -7.05 8.23 -4.42
C GLU A 92 -7.35 9.59 -3.78
N ASP A 93 -8.10 9.59 -2.66
CA ASP A 93 -8.51 10.80 -1.93
C ASP A 93 -7.55 11.13 -0.77
N MET A 94 -6.45 10.37 -0.64
CA MET A 94 -5.42 10.62 0.36
C MET A 94 -4.73 11.95 0.13
N ILE A 95 -4.52 12.70 1.21
CA ILE A 95 -3.84 13.98 1.20
C ILE A 95 -2.55 13.87 2.00
N ILE A 96 -1.41 14.13 1.38
CA ILE A 96 -0.13 14.30 2.06
C ILE A 96 -0.22 15.57 2.92
N LYS A 97 -0.09 15.39 4.23
CA LYS A 97 -0.05 16.45 5.25
C LYS A 97 1.37 16.79 5.66
N ASP A 98 2.26 15.81 5.62
CA ASP A 98 3.66 16.01 5.96
C ASP A 98 4.56 14.99 5.25
N VAL A 99 5.83 15.34 5.10
CA VAL A 99 6.90 14.44 4.65
C VAL A 99 8.17 14.73 5.45
N ARG A 100 8.88 13.68 5.84
CA ARG A 100 10.18 13.72 6.47
C ARG A 100 11.13 12.77 5.77
N LEU A 101 12.22 13.30 5.23
CA LEU A 101 13.35 12.50 4.80
C LEU A 101 14.14 12.05 6.02
N LEU A 102 14.48 10.76 6.07
CA LEU A 102 15.42 10.25 7.06
C LEU A 102 16.85 10.58 6.63
N GLU A 103 17.74 10.77 7.61
CA GLU A 103 19.12 11.18 7.36
C GLU A 103 19.86 10.21 6.43
N ASN A 104 20.84 10.72 5.68
CA ASN A 104 21.70 9.94 4.78
C ASN A 104 20.94 9.10 3.75
N PHE A 105 19.79 9.58 3.26
CA PHE A 105 18.91 8.82 2.37
C PHE A 105 18.40 7.50 2.99
N GLY A 106 18.34 7.44 4.32
CA GLY A 106 17.94 6.25 5.07
C GLY A 106 16.45 5.94 5.01
N GLY A 107 15.65 6.73 4.29
CA GLY A 107 14.24 6.49 4.08
C GLY A 107 13.36 7.74 4.00
N VAL A 108 12.06 7.49 3.95
CA VAL A 108 11.02 8.53 3.91
C VAL A 108 9.88 8.17 4.84
N SER A 109 9.36 9.18 5.54
CA SER A 109 8.17 9.08 6.37
C SER A 109 7.14 10.09 5.87
N LEU A 110 5.92 9.63 5.63
CA LEU A 110 4.79 10.47 5.23
C LEU A 110 3.80 10.59 6.37
N LYS A 111 3.02 11.67 6.35
CA LYS A 111 1.76 11.78 7.09
C LYS A 111 0.65 11.99 6.06
N LEU A 112 -0.24 11.04 5.93
CA LEU A 112 -1.36 11.03 5.00
C LEU A 112 -2.66 11.22 5.79
N GLY A 113 -3.59 12.01 5.27
CA GLY A 113 -4.95 12.12 5.78
C GLY A 113 -5.95 11.62 4.76
N GLY A 114 -6.84 10.72 5.18
CA GLY A 114 -7.95 10.21 4.37
C GLY A 114 -9.28 10.45 5.08
N LYS A 115 -10.30 10.91 4.35
CA LYS A 115 -11.63 11.19 4.95
C LYS A 115 -12.43 9.92 5.17
N ASN A 116 -12.58 9.11 4.14
CA ASN A 116 -13.30 7.84 4.18
C ASN A 116 -12.50 6.82 3.39
N MET A 117 -12.31 5.63 3.95
CA MET A 117 -11.89 4.46 3.20
C MET A 117 -12.85 3.32 3.48
N THR A 118 -13.00 2.44 2.51
CA THR A 118 -13.79 1.22 2.65
C THR A 118 -12.91 0.04 2.31
N VAL A 119 -12.97 -1.00 3.12
CA VAL A 119 -12.37 -2.30 2.85
C VAL A 119 -13.50 -3.31 2.80
N GLU A 120 -13.66 -3.97 1.66
CA GLU A 120 -14.68 -4.98 1.46
C GLU A 120 -14.06 -6.27 0.92
N GLY A 121 -14.74 -7.39 1.10
CA GLY A 121 -14.29 -8.67 0.59
C GLY A 121 -15.06 -9.83 1.19
N ASN A 122 -14.47 -11.03 1.13
CA ASN A 122 -15.04 -12.23 1.73
C ASN A 122 -14.29 -12.59 3.00
N TYR A 123 -15.02 -13.03 4.02
CA TYR A 123 -14.46 -13.49 5.28
C TYR A 123 -14.91 -14.92 5.62
N ASN A 124 -14.10 -15.60 6.42
CA ASN A 124 -14.49 -16.76 7.21
C ASN A 124 -13.87 -16.61 8.59
N ILE A 125 -14.71 -16.58 9.63
CA ILE A 125 -14.32 -16.34 11.00
C ILE A 125 -14.83 -17.46 11.92
N ASP A 126 -14.01 -17.86 12.86
CA ASP A 126 -14.38 -18.79 13.92
C ASP A 126 -13.54 -18.53 15.17
N GLY A 127 -14.20 -18.48 16.33
CA GLY A 127 -13.54 -18.31 17.62
C GLY A 127 -14.23 -17.25 18.48
N LYS A 128 -13.45 -16.33 19.04
CA LYS A 128 -13.90 -15.31 19.98
C LYS A 128 -13.31 -13.95 19.67
N VAL A 129 -14.16 -12.94 19.66
CA VAL A 129 -13.76 -11.53 19.64
C VAL A 129 -14.02 -10.95 21.02
N LEU A 130 -12.95 -10.46 21.66
CA LEU A 130 -12.93 -10.12 23.08
C LEU A 130 -13.39 -11.32 23.94
N ILE A 131 -14.63 -11.29 24.42
CA ILE A 131 -15.23 -12.35 25.24
C ILE A 131 -16.34 -13.11 24.51
N LEU A 132 -16.82 -12.61 23.37
CA LEU A 132 -17.99 -13.16 22.69
C LEU A 132 -17.59 -14.18 21.62
N PRO A 133 -18.27 -15.32 21.54
CA PRO A 133 -18.10 -16.26 20.45
C PRO A 133 -18.58 -15.64 19.15
N ILE A 134 -17.82 -15.84 18.07
CA ILE A 134 -18.18 -15.41 16.73
C ILE A 134 -17.89 -16.54 15.75
N ARG A 135 -18.81 -16.76 14.83
CA ARG A 135 -18.63 -17.67 13.71
C ARG A 135 -19.44 -17.16 12.52
N GLY A 136 -18.92 -17.33 11.32
CA GLY A 136 -19.61 -16.92 10.11
C GLY A 136 -18.70 -16.89 8.91
N ASN A 137 -19.31 -16.86 7.74
CA ASN A 137 -18.63 -16.75 6.47
C ASN A 137 -19.52 -16.02 5.48
N GLY A 138 -19.00 -14.99 4.84
CA GLY A 138 -19.82 -14.15 3.99
C GLY A 138 -19.06 -12.97 3.45
N HIS A 139 -19.81 -11.98 2.97
CA HIS A 139 -19.26 -10.69 2.61
C HIS A 139 -19.06 -9.83 3.87
N PHE A 140 -18.06 -8.97 3.85
CA PHE A 140 -17.87 -7.97 4.88
C PHE A 140 -17.56 -6.61 4.25
N SER A 141 -17.93 -5.56 4.96
CA SER A 141 -17.54 -4.17 4.69
C SER A 141 -17.02 -3.51 5.97
N ILE A 142 -15.89 -2.83 5.88
CA ILE A 142 -15.31 -2.03 6.95
C ILE A 142 -15.15 -0.60 6.47
N TYR A 143 -15.73 0.34 7.20
CA TYR A 143 -15.62 1.76 6.92
C TYR A 143 -14.67 2.42 7.92
N LEU A 144 -13.65 3.09 7.39
CA LEU A 144 -12.65 3.82 8.16
C LEU A 144 -12.90 5.32 8.00
N LYS A 145 -13.33 5.97 9.07
CA LYS A 145 -13.65 7.40 9.08
C LYS A 145 -12.46 8.21 9.61
N ASN A 146 -12.11 9.27 8.88
CA ASN A 146 -11.11 10.28 9.21
C ASN A 146 -9.82 9.68 9.76
N GLY A 147 -9.04 9.07 8.86
CA GLY A 147 -7.77 8.44 9.18
C GLY A 147 -6.58 9.37 8.98
N ILE A 148 -5.63 9.29 9.91
CA ILE A 148 -4.25 9.75 9.72
C ILE A 148 -3.36 8.52 9.66
N TYR A 149 -2.63 8.37 8.56
CA TYR A 149 -1.74 7.25 8.31
C TYR A 149 -0.31 7.77 8.18
N SER A 150 0.64 7.15 8.85
CA SER A 150 2.03 7.58 8.86
C SER A 150 2.95 6.44 8.41
N PRO A 151 2.95 6.09 7.11
CA PRO A 151 3.87 5.09 6.58
C PRO A 151 5.31 5.61 6.61
N THR A 152 6.23 4.74 6.96
CA THR A 152 7.67 5.01 6.93
C THR A 152 8.35 3.85 6.26
N VAL A 153 9.16 4.14 5.25
CA VAL A 153 10.03 3.15 4.59
C VAL A 153 11.47 3.54 4.89
N THR A 154 12.25 2.60 5.41
CA THR A 154 13.69 2.75 5.55
C THR A 154 14.37 2.17 4.33
N THR A 155 15.42 2.83 3.85
CA THR A 155 16.07 2.49 2.59
C THR A 155 17.58 2.44 2.71
N GLU A 156 18.20 1.66 1.84
CA GLU A 156 19.62 1.71 1.50
C GLU A 156 19.78 2.05 0.02
N LEU A 157 21.01 2.43 -0.36
CA LEU A 157 21.36 2.66 -1.76
C LEU A 157 21.84 1.35 -2.38
N GLN A 158 21.28 0.99 -3.53
CA GLN A 158 21.76 -0.12 -4.35
C GLN A 158 22.20 0.40 -5.71
N GLU A 159 23.32 -0.11 -6.23
CA GLU A 159 23.76 0.18 -7.58
C GLU A 159 23.24 -0.89 -8.56
N LYS A 160 22.60 -0.44 -9.65
CA LYS A 160 22.08 -1.27 -10.74
C LYS A 160 22.44 -0.56 -12.05
N ASN A 161 23.19 -1.23 -12.92
CA ASN A 161 23.63 -0.68 -14.22
C ASN A 161 24.33 0.70 -14.13
N GLY A 162 25.17 0.91 -13.11
CA GLY A 162 25.89 2.17 -12.89
C GLY A 162 25.02 3.32 -12.39
N LYS A 163 23.74 3.07 -12.07
CA LYS A 163 22.83 4.04 -11.46
C LYS A 163 22.47 3.62 -10.04
N LYS A 164 22.25 4.60 -9.17
CA LYS A 164 21.81 4.38 -7.78
C LYS A 164 20.29 4.31 -7.72
N HIS A 165 19.78 3.32 -7.01
CA HIS A 165 18.37 3.07 -6.74
C HIS A 165 18.14 3.00 -5.23
N TYR A 166 16.90 3.29 -4.82
CA TYR A 166 16.45 2.97 -3.46
C TYR A 166 16.08 1.50 -3.38
N LYS A 167 16.52 0.86 -2.30
CA LYS A 167 16.07 -0.46 -1.91
C LYS A 167 15.60 -0.39 -0.47
N SER A 168 14.38 -0.85 -0.18
CA SER A 168 13.88 -0.81 1.19
C SER A 168 14.55 -1.87 2.08
N THR A 169 14.90 -1.46 3.29
CA THR A 169 15.38 -2.33 4.36
C THR A 169 14.29 -2.64 5.38
N GLY A 170 13.24 -1.82 5.43
CA GLY A 170 12.13 -1.96 6.35
C GLY A 170 10.97 -1.03 6.02
N SER A 171 9.81 -1.33 6.58
CA SER A 171 8.63 -0.48 6.48
C SER A 171 7.81 -0.58 7.76
N LYS A 172 7.22 0.53 8.18
CA LYS A 172 6.31 0.62 9.32
C LYS A 172 5.11 1.47 8.96
N LEU A 173 3.93 1.08 9.43
CA LEU A 173 2.74 1.91 9.37
C LEU A 173 2.25 2.20 10.78
N ASN A 174 2.10 3.49 11.10
CA ASN A 174 1.29 3.91 12.24
C ASN A 174 0.01 4.55 11.71
N TYR A 175 -1.07 4.48 12.47
CA TYR A 175 -2.32 5.11 12.08
C TYR A 175 -3.13 5.57 13.30
N SER A 176 -4.07 6.47 13.07
CA SER A 176 -5.12 6.85 14.01
C SER A 176 -6.41 7.07 13.23
N LEU A 177 -7.52 6.59 13.76
CA LEU A 177 -8.84 6.63 13.12
C LEU A 177 -9.83 7.29 14.06
N GLU A 178 -10.76 8.06 13.52
CA GLU A 178 -11.88 8.62 14.31
C GLU A 178 -12.91 7.55 14.65
N LYS A 179 -13.20 6.68 13.68
CA LYS A 179 -14.18 5.59 13.83
C LYS A 179 -13.87 4.46 12.85
N ILE A 180 -14.13 3.24 13.29
CA ILE A 180 -14.27 2.07 12.42
C ILE A 180 -15.72 1.58 12.55
N THR A 181 -16.33 1.28 11.41
CA THR A 181 -17.62 0.59 11.35
C THR A 181 -17.44 -0.74 10.64
N PHE A 182 -17.86 -1.83 11.29
CA PHE A 182 -17.86 -3.19 10.79
C PHE A 182 -19.28 -3.57 10.35
N ASP A 183 -19.35 -4.26 9.24
CA ASP A 183 -20.55 -4.91 8.73
C ASP A 183 -20.16 -6.28 8.20
N LEU A 184 -20.62 -7.34 8.88
CA LEU A 184 -20.34 -8.73 8.55
C LEU A 184 -21.67 -9.44 8.27
N GLU A 185 -21.83 -9.91 7.04
CA GLU A 185 -23.01 -10.67 6.62
C GLU A 185 -22.91 -12.14 7.01
N ASN A 186 -24.04 -12.82 7.16
CA ASN A 186 -24.11 -14.28 7.38
C ASN A 186 -23.33 -14.77 8.62
N LEU A 187 -23.35 -13.99 9.70
CA LEU A 187 -22.92 -14.46 11.02
C LEU A 187 -23.89 -15.51 11.57
N PHE A 188 -23.35 -16.47 12.34
CA PHE A 188 -24.12 -17.53 13.01
C PHE A 188 -25.07 -18.31 12.09
N ASP A 189 -24.59 -18.69 10.91
CA ASP A 189 -25.36 -19.37 9.85
C ASP A 189 -26.61 -18.59 9.39
N GLY A 190 -26.52 -17.26 9.37
CA GLY A 190 -27.59 -16.39 8.88
C GLY A 190 -28.67 -16.05 9.92
N ASN A 191 -28.41 -16.27 11.21
CA ASN A 191 -29.30 -15.80 12.26
C ASN A 191 -29.22 -14.27 12.37
N GLU A 192 -30.21 -13.57 11.81
CA GLU A 192 -30.26 -12.10 11.75
C GLU A 192 -30.12 -11.44 13.12
N GLN A 193 -30.86 -11.91 14.13
CA GLN A 193 -30.81 -11.31 15.47
C GLN A 193 -29.41 -11.40 16.10
N LEU A 194 -28.76 -12.56 16.04
CA LEU A 194 -27.41 -12.73 16.58
C LEU A 194 -26.37 -11.99 15.74
N GLY A 195 -26.55 -11.95 14.42
CA GLY A 195 -25.70 -11.19 13.51
C GLY A 195 -25.74 -9.69 13.78
N ASP A 196 -26.93 -9.13 13.95
CA ASP A 196 -27.14 -7.71 14.25
C ASP A 196 -26.55 -7.32 15.61
N GLU A 197 -26.80 -8.12 16.65
CA GLU A 197 -26.23 -7.88 17.98
C GLU A 197 -24.69 -7.99 17.96
N MET A 198 -24.13 -8.92 17.18
CA MET A 198 -22.69 -9.03 17.03
C MET A 198 -22.10 -7.84 16.25
N ASN A 199 -22.70 -7.42 15.14
CA ASN A 199 -22.25 -6.23 14.41
C ASN A 199 -22.32 -4.99 15.31
N LYS A 200 -23.39 -4.82 16.08
CA LYS A 200 -23.51 -3.76 17.08
C LYS A 200 -22.38 -3.83 18.11
N PHE A 201 -22.12 -5.02 18.67
CA PHE A 201 -21.02 -5.22 19.60
C PHE A 201 -19.65 -4.84 18.99
N LEU A 202 -19.35 -5.27 17.77
CA LEU A 202 -18.11 -4.91 17.07
C LEU A 202 -18.00 -3.39 16.90
N ASN A 203 -19.09 -2.74 16.51
CA ASN A 203 -19.16 -1.29 16.28
C ASN A 203 -19.06 -0.46 17.55
N GLU A 204 -19.61 -0.93 18.67
CA GLU A 204 -19.49 -0.29 19.97
C GLU A 204 -18.07 -0.42 20.54
N ASN A 205 -17.39 -1.55 20.28
CA ASN A 205 -16.06 -1.87 20.81
C ASN A 205 -14.92 -1.64 19.80
N TRP A 206 -15.19 -0.90 18.73
CA TRP A 206 -14.27 -0.75 17.59
C TRP A 206 -12.86 -0.26 17.97
N ASP A 207 -12.72 0.58 18.99
CA ASP A 207 -11.45 1.16 19.39
C ASP A 207 -10.58 0.15 20.15
N VAL A 208 -11.20 -0.74 20.92
CA VAL A 208 -10.54 -1.88 21.57
C VAL A 208 -10.08 -2.87 20.51
N LEU A 209 -10.97 -3.20 19.57
CA LEU A 209 -10.64 -4.09 18.44
C LEU A 209 -9.50 -3.54 17.58
N ALA A 210 -9.48 -2.22 17.35
CA ALA A 210 -8.40 -1.55 16.64
C ALA A 210 -7.06 -1.63 17.37
N LYS A 211 -7.03 -1.74 18.70
CA LYS A 211 -5.79 -1.93 19.47
C LYS A 211 -5.32 -3.39 19.42
N ASP A 212 -6.25 -4.33 19.47
CA ASP A 212 -5.95 -5.77 19.51
C ASP A 212 -5.52 -6.32 18.15
N PHE A 213 -6.30 -6.06 17.10
CA PHE A 213 -6.07 -6.62 15.75
C PHE A 213 -5.28 -5.68 14.84
N GLY A 214 -5.34 -4.39 15.14
CA GLY A 214 -4.71 -3.32 14.37
C GLY A 214 -3.23 -3.51 14.03
N PRO A 215 -2.36 -3.87 14.99
CA PRO A 215 -0.95 -4.09 14.72
C PRO A 215 -0.69 -5.17 13.65
N GLY A 216 -1.47 -6.25 13.65
CA GLY A 216 -1.37 -7.31 12.64
C GLY A 216 -1.73 -6.79 11.26
N ILE A 217 -2.84 -6.07 11.14
CA ILE A 217 -3.27 -5.44 9.89
C ILE A 217 -2.25 -4.41 9.40
N ALA A 218 -1.74 -3.55 10.29
CA ALA A 218 -0.75 -2.55 9.94
C ALA A 218 0.55 -3.17 9.42
N ASN A 219 0.98 -4.31 9.96
CA ASN A 219 2.14 -5.04 9.46
C ASN A 219 1.92 -5.56 8.03
N ILE A 220 0.73 -6.10 7.74
CA ILE A 220 0.39 -6.58 6.40
C ILE A 220 0.37 -5.42 5.40
N VAL A 221 -0.32 -4.32 5.74
CA VAL A 221 -0.38 -3.12 4.88
C VAL A 221 1.03 -2.53 4.69
N SER A 222 1.84 -2.51 5.74
CA SER A 222 3.24 -2.05 5.66
C SER A 222 4.09 -2.92 4.73
N ALA A 223 3.91 -4.24 4.75
CA ALA A 223 4.61 -5.15 3.86
C ALA A 223 4.19 -4.96 2.39
N LEU A 224 2.89 -4.76 2.14
CA LEU A 224 2.37 -4.45 0.81
C LEU A 224 2.90 -3.10 0.31
N HIS A 225 2.87 -2.07 1.14
CA HIS A 225 3.42 -0.75 0.84
C HIS A 225 4.92 -0.83 0.49
N ARG A 226 5.69 -1.60 1.27
CA ARG A 226 7.11 -1.85 1.01
C ARG A 226 7.34 -2.50 -0.36
N ARG A 227 6.53 -3.51 -0.69
CA ARG A 227 6.64 -4.21 -1.97
C ARG A 227 6.39 -3.27 -3.15
N ILE A 228 5.31 -2.48 -3.10
CA ILE A 228 4.99 -1.51 -4.15
C ILE A 228 6.11 -0.45 -4.25
N PHE A 229 6.64 0.00 -3.11
CA PHE A 229 7.78 0.91 -3.07
C PHE A 229 9.01 0.33 -3.78
N ASP A 230 9.41 -0.90 -3.44
CA ASP A 230 10.57 -1.56 -4.05
C ASP A 230 10.39 -1.81 -5.54
N GLU A 231 9.21 -2.28 -5.96
CA GLU A 231 8.89 -2.49 -7.37
C GLU A 231 9.05 -1.17 -8.16
N PHE A 232 8.50 -0.07 -7.65
CA PHE A 232 8.64 1.26 -8.25
C PHE A 232 10.09 1.79 -8.27
N THR A 233 10.81 1.75 -7.14
CA THR A 233 12.16 2.34 -7.04
C THR A 233 13.25 1.47 -7.66
N SER A 234 12.99 0.18 -7.91
CA SER A 234 13.91 -0.71 -8.61
C SER A 234 14.01 -0.41 -10.12
N GLU A 235 12.96 0.20 -10.69
CA GLU A 235 12.91 0.58 -12.10
C GLU A 235 13.44 2.01 -12.33
N ILE A 236 13.29 2.89 -11.34
CA ILE A 236 13.61 4.31 -11.49
C ILE A 236 14.85 4.68 -10.65
N PRO A 237 15.94 5.17 -11.25
CA PRO A 237 17.11 5.61 -10.52
C PRO A 237 16.83 6.91 -9.75
N ILE A 238 17.59 7.17 -8.69
CA ILE A 238 17.39 8.31 -7.79
C ILE A 238 17.52 9.65 -8.54
N SER A 239 18.40 9.74 -9.54
CA SER A 239 18.55 10.92 -10.40
C SER A 239 17.28 11.29 -11.16
N ASP A 240 16.42 10.30 -11.37
CA ASP A 240 15.19 10.47 -12.13
C ASP A 240 14.02 10.73 -11.19
N LEU A 241 14.10 10.33 -9.91
CA LEU A 241 13.10 10.63 -8.86
C LEU A 241 13.24 12.04 -8.27
N LEU A 242 14.46 12.51 -8.07
CA LEU A 242 14.76 13.76 -7.36
C LEU A 242 15.53 14.74 -8.24
N LEU A 243 15.29 16.04 -8.04
CA LEU A 243 16.14 17.07 -8.63
C LEU A 243 17.45 17.20 -7.83
N ASN A 244 18.51 17.66 -8.50
CA ASN A 244 19.83 17.85 -7.89
C ASN A 244 19.87 18.95 -6.80
#